data_AF-A0A1R3IWW4-F1
#
_entry.id   AF-A0A1R3IWW4-F1
#
_cell.length_a   1.000
_cell.length_b   1.000
_cell.length_c   1.000
_cell.angle_alpha   90.00
_cell.angle_beta   90.00
_cell.angle_gamma   90.00
#
_symmetry.space_group_name_H-M   'P 1'
#
loop_
_entity.id
_entity.type
_entity.pdbx_description
1 polymer ?
#
loop_
_entity_poly.entity_id
_entity_poly.type
_entity_poly.pdbx_seq_one_letter_code
_entity_poly.pdbx_strand_id
1 'polypeptide(L)'
;MASNQMETKEHEDGWQKLEELTMNAHQVQEKLFEKILKRSAGTEYLRGFLNGQADKNVFREKVPIGTYEDIKPYIDRIVNGEPSDILLADPILEFMQRKYCATSSRHFQSSDRFKTNGLDLVPGIITFSASLCS
;
A
#
# COMPACT_ATOMS: atom_id res chain seq x y z
N MET A 1 -34.19 -31.52 -1.40
CA MET A 1 -32.76 -31.66 -1.73
C MET A 1 -32.38 -30.58 -2.74
N ALA A 2 -32.07 -29.36 -2.27
CA ALA A 2 -31.65 -28.24 -3.13
C ALA A 2 -30.89 -27.17 -2.34
N SER A 3 -30.07 -27.58 -1.37
CA SER A 3 -29.35 -26.65 -0.48
C SER A 3 -27.85 -26.87 -0.43
N ASN A 4 -27.27 -27.59 -1.41
CA ASN A 4 -25.84 -27.92 -1.43
C ASN A 4 -25.11 -27.49 -2.72
N GLN A 5 -25.75 -26.72 -3.62
CA GLN A 5 -25.17 -26.33 -4.91
C GLN A 5 -24.72 -24.86 -4.99
N MET A 6 -25.17 -24.01 -4.05
CA MET A 6 -24.85 -22.57 -4.04
C MET A 6 -23.55 -22.30 -3.26
N GLU A 7 -23.34 -22.99 -2.14
CA GLU A 7 -22.09 -22.90 -1.34
C GLU A 7 -20.86 -23.46 -2.06
N THR A 8 -21.03 -24.44 -2.95
CA THR A 8 -19.89 -25.06 -3.66
C THR A 8 -19.33 -24.18 -4.77
N LYS A 9 -20.13 -23.28 -5.35
CA LYS A 9 -19.68 -22.39 -6.45
C LYS A 9 -18.84 -21.22 -5.94
N GLU A 10 -19.24 -20.58 -4.85
CA GLU A 10 -18.47 -19.48 -4.26
C GLU A 10 -17.11 -19.93 -3.74
N HIS A 11 -17.03 -21.17 -3.24
CA HIS A 11 -15.79 -21.77 -2.78
C HIS A 11 -14.86 -22.10 -3.96
N GLU A 12 -15.38 -22.69 -5.04
CA GLU A 12 -14.61 -23.03 -6.25
C GLU A 12 -14.04 -21.79 -6.94
N ASP A 13 -14.85 -20.73 -7.06
CA ASP A 13 -14.43 -19.44 -7.62
C ASP A 13 -13.31 -18.78 -6.78
N GLY A 14 -13.37 -18.94 -5.45
CA GLY A 14 -12.34 -18.48 -4.53
C GLY A 14 -11.00 -19.22 -4.69
N TRP A 15 -11.04 -20.54 -4.85
CA TRP A 15 -9.84 -21.36 -5.06
C TRP A 15 -9.18 -21.07 -6.41
N GLN A 16 -9.96 -20.98 -7.48
CA GLN A 16 -9.44 -20.63 -8.81
C GLN A 16 -8.77 -19.26 -8.79
N LYS A 17 -9.36 -18.27 -8.12
CA LYS A 17 -8.77 -16.93 -7.97
C LYS A 17 -7.48 -16.95 -7.14
N LEU A 18 -7.41 -17.76 -6.07
CA LEU A 18 -6.19 -17.93 -5.28
C LEU A 18 -5.06 -18.57 -6.11
N GLU A 19 -5.38 -19.61 -6.89
CA GLU A 19 -4.43 -20.27 -7.77
C GLU A 19 -3.90 -19.31 -8.84
N GLU A 20 -4.79 -18.55 -9.50
CA GLU A 20 -4.40 -17.54 -10.49
C GLU A 20 -3.46 -16.48 -9.90
N LEU A 21 -3.79 -15.95 -8.71
CA LEU A 21 -3.00 -14.91 -8.04
C LEU A 21 -1.64 -15.42 -7.59
N THR A 22 -1.56 -16.66 -7.10
CA THR A 22 -0.30 -17.26 -6.63
C THR A 22 0.60 -17.66 -7.79
N MET A 23 0.04 -18.17 -8.89
CA MET A 23 0.80 -18.51 -10.11
C MET A 23 1.37 -17.28 -10.83
N ASN A 24 0.66 -16.15 -10.80
CA ASN A 24 1.04 -14.92 -11.51
C ASN A 24 1.53 -13.80 -10.59
N ALA A 25 1.97 -14.15 -9.37
CA ALA A 25 2.30 -13.19 -8.32
C ALA A 25 3.29 -12.11 -8.78
N HIS A 26 4.33 -12.49 -9.54
CA HIS A 26 5.32 -11.53 -10.05
C HIS A 26 4.69 -10.50 -11.00
N GLN A 27 3.93 -10.95 -11.99
CA GLN A 27 3.30 -10.08 -12.99
C GLN A 27 2.23 -9.20 -12.34
N VAL A 28 1.47 -9.73 -11.39
CA VAL A 28 0.48 -8.97 -10.62
C VAL A 28 1.17 -7.87 -9.80
N GLN A 29 2.26 -8.20 -9.11
CA GLN A 29 3.02 -7.24 -8.32
C GLN A 29 3.65 -6.14 -9.19
N GLU A 30 4.20 -6.48 -10.36
CA GLU A 30 4.76 -5.49 -11.29
C GLU A 30 3.69 -4.51 -11.80
N LYS A 31 2.56 -5.03 -12.26
CA LYS A 31 1.44 -4.20 -12.74
C LYS A 31 0.90 -3.31 -11.62
N LEU A 32 0.80 -3.83 -10.40
CA LEU A 32 0.36 -3.04 -9.25
C LEU A 32 1.37 -1.94 -8.91
N PHE A 33 2.66 -2.28 -8.86
CA PHE A 33 3.74 -1.35 -8.56
C PHE A 33 3.80 -0.20 -9.57
N GLU A 34 3.70 -0.49 -10.86
CA GLU A 34 3.64 0.56 -11.90
C GLU A 34 2.43 1.48 -11.75
N LYS A 35 1.26 0.93 -11.40
CA LYS A 35 0.05 1.73 -11.16
C LYS A 35 0.22 2.66 -9.96
N ILE A 36 0.80 2.18 -8.87
CA ILE A 36 1.10 2.98 -7.69
C ILE A 36 2.09 4.08 -8.06
N LEU A 37 3.19 3.72 -8.74
CA LEU A 37 4.25 4.65 -9.10
C LEU A 37 3.75 5.76 -10.01
N LYS A 38 2.97 5.44 -11.05
CA LYS A 38 2.38 6.43 -11.97
C LYS A 38 1.44 7.41 -11.27
N ARG A 39 0.66 6.94 -10.29
CA ARG A 39 -0.24 7.80 -9.52
C ARG A 39 0.52 8.69 -8.56
N SER A 40 1.50 8.12 -7.85
CA SER A 40 2.23 8.83 -6.81
C SER A 40 3.40 9.67 -7.34
N ALA A 41 3.79 9.56 -8.62
CA ALA A 41 4.93 10.29 -9.20
C ALA A 41 4.82 11.82 -9.05
N GLY A 42 3.60 12.35 -8.97
CA GLY A 42 3.33 13.78 -8.76
C GLY A 42 3.38 14.25 -7.30
N THR A 43 3.45 13.33 -6.33
CA THR A 43 3.50 13.67 -4.90
C THR A 43 4.80 14.40 -4.55
N GLU A 44 4.77 15.26 -3.54
CA GLU A 44 5.96 16.01 -3.12
C GLU A 44 7.13 15.06 -2.80
N TYR A 45 6.86 13.98 -2.08
CA TYR A 45 7.85 12.99 -1.70
C TYR A 45 8.53 12.35 -2.91
N LEU A 46 7.77 11.73 -3.83
CA LEU A 46 8.39 11.06 -4.97
C LEU A 46 8.96 12.04 -5.99
N ARG A 47 8.41 13.25 -6.10
CA ARG A 47 8.97 14.30 -6.96
C ARG A 47 10.38 14.69 -6.54
N GLY A 48 10.69 14.68 -5.24
CA GLY A 48 12.04 14.94 -4.72
C GLY A 48 13.11 13.97 -5.24
N PHE A 49 12.74 12.73 -5.57
CA PHE A 49 13.68 11.69 -6.03
C PHE A 49 13.57 11.42 -7.55
N LEU A 50 12.35 11.43 -8.08
CA LEU A 50 12.03 10.96 -9.42
C LEU A 50 11.70 12.09 -10.39
N ASN A 51 11.45 13.30 -9.88
CA ASN A 51 11.10 14.48 -10.67
C ASN A 51 9.96 14.20 -11.67
N GLY A 52 8.93 13.45 -11.22
CA GLY A 52 7.76 13.07 -12.03
C GLY A 52 7.94 11.81 -12.89
N GLN A 53 9.12 11.18 -12.91
CA GLN A 53 9.32 9.91 -13.60
C GLN A 53 8.61 8.77 -12.87
N ALA A 54 8.02 7.85 -13.64
CA ALA A 54 7.34 6.66 -13.12
C ALA A 54 7.96 5.38 -13.67
N ASP A 55 9.29 5.31 -13.70
CA ASP A 55 10.06 4.15 -14.13
C ASP A 55 10.53 3.32 -12.93
N LYS A 56 10.38 1.99 -13.03
CA LYS A 56 10.71 1.04 -11.96
C LYS A 56 12.20 0.99 -11.64
N ASN A 57 13.07 1.08 -12.65
CA ASN A 57 14.52 1.02 -12.43
C ASN A 57 15.00 2.32 -11.81
N VAL A 58 14.49 3.46 -12.28
CA VAL A 58 14.77 4.77 -11.68
C VAL A 58 14.30 4.82 -10.23
N PHE A 59 13.13 4.24 -9.91
CA PHE A 59 12.68 4.12 -8.52
C PHE A 59 13.68 3.35 -7.66
N ARG A 60 14.14 2.17 -8.13
CA ARG A 60 15.07 1.32 -7.38
C ARG A 60 16.41 2.00 -7.12
N GLU A 61 16.87 2.84 -8.04
CA GLU A 61 18.15 3.54 -7.92
C GLU A 61 18.06 4.81 -7.07
N LYS A 62 16.96 5.56 -7.19
CA LYS A 62 16.86 6.92 -6.63
C LYS A 62 16.08 7.03 -5.33
N VAL A 63 15.16 6.11 -5.05
CA VAL A 63 14.33 6.15 -3.84
C VAL A 63 14.98 5.28 -2.77
N PRO A 64 15.50 5.86 -1.67
CA PRO A 64 16.11 5.08 -0.61
C PRO A 64 15.07 4.26 0.16
N ILE A 65 15.52 3.14 0.72
CA ILE A 65 14.73 2.39 1.71
C ILE A 65 14.77 3.19 3.01
N GLY A 66 13.67 3.88 3.32
CA GLY A 66 13.55 4.73 4.50
C GLY A 66 13.01 4.03 5.75
N THR A 67 13.07 4.75 6.86
CA THR A 67 12.46 4.41 8.15
C THR A 67 11.21 5.27 8.39
N TYR A 68 10.51 5.03 9.50
CA TYR A 68 9.35 5.86 9.85
C TYR A 68 9.78 7.31 10.13
N GLU A 69 10.95 7.46 10.73
CA GLU A 69 11.55 8.73 11.13
C GLU A 69 11.80 9.63 9.91
N ASP A 70 12.14 9.05 8.76
CA ASP A 70 12.33 9.77 7.49
C ASP A 70 11.00 10.31 6.90
N ILE A 71 9.89 9.62 7.17
CA ILE A 71 8.57 9.96 6.63
C ILE A 71 7.76 10.84 7.61
N LYS A 72 8.07 10.76 8.91
CA LYS A 72 7.36 11.47 9.99
C LYS A 72 7.20 12.98 9.73
N PRO A 73 8.19 13.74 9.21
CA PRO A 73 8.03 15.17 8.98
C PRO A 73 6.88 15.50 8.01
N TYR A 74 6.68 14.67 6.99
CA TYR A 74 5.58 14.81 6.03
C TYR A 74 4.23 14.46 6.67
N ILE A 75 4.20 13.45 7.54
CA ILE A 75 3.00 13.08 8.30
C ILE A 75 2.58 14.22 9.22
N ASP A 76 3.52 14.81 9.96
CA ASP A 76 3.25 15.92 10.87
C ASP A 76 2.67 17.13 10.13
N ARG A 77 3.19 17.45 8.94
CA ARG A 77 2.66 18.52 8.06
C ARG A 77 1.20 18.29 7.67
N ILE A 78 0.86 17.07 7.27
CA ILE A 78 -0.51 16.68 6.91
C ILE A 78 -1.43 16.77 8.14
N VAL A 79 -0.98 16.29 9.31
CA VAL A 79 -1.75 16.40 10.56
C VAL A 79 -1.99 17.86 10.96
N ASN A 80 -1.04 18.76 10.64
CA ASN A 80 -1.18 20.19 10.84
C ASN A 80 -2.07 20.89 9.78
N GLY A 81 -2.63 20.14 8.83
CA GLY A 81 -3.62 20.63 7.87
C GLY A 81 -3.11 20.86 6.45
N GLU A 82 -1.87 20.49 6.14
CA GLU A 82 -1.41 20.49 4.74
C GLU A 82 -2.09 19.38 3.92
N PRO A 83 -2.24 19.56 2.59
CA PRO A 83 -2.86 18.56 1.72
C PRO A 83 -2.08 17.24 1.69
N SER A 84 -2.80 16.14 1.42
CA SER A 84 -2.22 14.80 1.42
C SER A 84 -1.31 14.51 0.23
N ASP A 85 -1.34 15.35 -0.82
CA ASP A 85 -0.50 15.25 -2.04
C ASP A 85 1.00 15.34 -1.75
N ILE A 86 1.37 15.74 -0.53
CA ILE A 86 2.72 15.61 0.02
C ILE A 86 3.22 14.16 -0.06
N LEU A 87 2.40 13.18 0.35
CA LEU A 87 2.76 11.76 0.41
C LEU A 87 1.91 10.86 -0.49
N LEU A 88 0.64 11.21 -0.68
CA LEU A 88 -0.38 10.36 -1.27
C LEU A 88 -1.13 11.10 -2.37
N ALA A 89 -1.29 10.46 -3.52
CA ALA A 89 -2.05 11.02 -4.63
C ALA A 89 -3.57 11.15 -4.35
N ASP A 90 -4.08 10.35 -3.42
CA ASP A 90 -5.48 10.31 -3.01
C ASP A 90 -5.63 10.91 -1.58
N PRO A 91 -6.78 11.51 -1.21
CA PRO A 91 -7.04 12.02 0.13
C PRO A 91 -6.84 11.00 1.26
N ILE A 92 -6.37 11.47 2.41
CA ILE A 92 -6.26 10.64 3.63
C ILE A 92 -7.61 10.57 4.31
N LEU A 93 -8.05 9.35 4.59
CA LEU A 93 -9.26 9.09 5.34
C LEU A 93 -9.04 9.06 6.85
N GLU A 94 -8.01 8.31 7.26
CA GLU A 94 -7.83 7.92 8.64
C GLU A 94 -6.35 7.61 8.90
N PHE A 95 -5.92 7.94 10.12
CA PHE A 95 -4.62 7.57 10.65
C PHE A 95 -4.77 6.39 11.62
N MET A 96 -4.18 5.26 11.27
CA MET A 96 -4.20 4.05 12.08
C MET A 96 -2.98 3.99 12.99
N GLN A 97 -3.18 3.91 14.31
CA GLN A 97 -2.07 3.71 15.24
C GLN A 97 -1.69 2.23 15.34
N ARG A 98 -0.44 1.90 15.02
CA ARG A 98 0.10 0.58 15.35
C ARG A 98 0.29 0.48 16.86
N LYS A 99 -0.40 -0.46 17.50
CA LYS A 99 -0.19 -0.80 18.91
C LYS A 99 0.99 -1.78 19.02
N TYR A 100 2.17 -1.27 19.36
CA TYR A 100 3.23 -2.09 19.94
C TYR A 100 3.21 -1.89 21.46
N CYS A 101 3.44 -2.97 22.21
CA CYS A 101 3.57 -2.87 23.66
C CYS A 101 4.87 -2.11 23.99
N ALA A 102 4.71 -1.00 24.72
CA ALA A 102 5.69 -0.04 25.24
C ALA A 102 6.45 0.87 24.24
N THR A 103 6.34 2.17 24.54
CA THR A 103 7.19 3.35 24.23
C THR A 103 7.15 4.13 22.92
N SER A 104 6.50 3.70 21.81
CA SER A 104 6.23 4.64 20.70
C SER A 104 4.98 4.34 19.87
N SER A 105 4.01 5.27 19.88
CA SER A 105 2.83 5.22 19.01
C SER A 105 3.21 5.62 17.59
N ARG A 106 3.03 4.73 16.61
CA ARG A 106 3.29 4.99 15.18
C ARG A 106 1.98 5.10 14.42
N HIS A 107 1.80 6.16 13.64
CA HIS A 107 0.61 6.37 12.82
C HIS A 107 0.86 5.89 11.38
N PHE A 108 -0.14 5.25 10.78
CA PHE A 108 -0.14 4.75 9.41
C PHE A 108 -1.28 5.41 8.63
N GLN A 109 -1.01 5.88 7.41
CA GLN A 109 -2.01 6.56 6.57
C GLN A 109 -2.72 5.56 5.66
N SER A 110 -4.03 5.73 5.51
CA SER A 110 -4.84 4.96 4.56
C SER A 110 -5.69 5.88 3.68
N SER A 111 -5.86 5.51 2.42
CA SER A 111 -6.69 6.20 1.42
C SER A 111 -7.96 5.40 1.10
N ASP A 112 -9.04 6.07 0.69
CA ASP A 112 -10.35 5.52 0.30
C ASP A 112 -10.27 4.28 -0.57
N ARG A 113 -9.32 4.25 -1.51
CA ARG A 113 -9.19 3.15 -2.46
C ARG A 113 -8.72 1.84 -1.83
N PHE A 114 -8.21 1.87 -0.59
CA PHE A 114 -7.90 0.64 0.15
C PHE A 114 -9.15 0.02 0.81
N LYS A 115 -10.31 0.69 0.78
CA LYS A 115 -11.62 0.09 1.07
C LYS A 115 -12.24 -0.40 -0.24
N THR A 116 -11.69 -1.45 -0.84
CA THR A 116 -12.39 -2.16 -1.91
C THR A 116 -13.42 -3.10 -1.31
N ASN A 117 -14.66 -3.00 -1.79
CA ASN A 117 -15.72 -3.97 -1.57
C ASN A 117 -15.15 -5.38 -1.76
N GLY A 118 -15.51 -6.31 -0.86
CA GLY A 118 -14.89 -7.63 -0.76
C GLY A 118 -14.59 -8.23 -2.13
N LEU A 119 -13.32 -8.62 -2.33
CA LEU A 119 -12.72 -9.30 -3.50
C LEU A 119 -11.52 -8.59 -4.16
N ASP A 120 -10.61 -7.99 -3.39
CA ASP A 120 -9.19 -7.87 -3.78
C ASP A 120 -8.31 -8.34 -2.61
N LEU A 121 -8.27 -9.66 -2.39
CA LEU A 121 -7.34 -10.31 -1.46
C LEU A 121 -5.92 -10.36 -2.05
N VAL A 122 -5.35 -9.19 -2.33
CA VAL A 122 -3.93 -8.93 -2.07
C VAL A 122 -3.82 -7.44 -1.75
N PRO A 123 -4.11 -7.01 -0.51
CA PRO A 123 -3.48 -5.80 -0.04
C PRO A 123 -1.99 -6.16 0.03
N GLY A 124 -1.24 -5.73 -0.99
CA GLY A 124 0.16 -5.39 -0.81
C GLY A 124 0.21 -4.32 0.26
N ILE A 125 0.06 -4.73 1.52
CA ILE A 125 0.51 -3.99 2.68
C ILE A 125 1.94 -3.67 2.29
N ILE A 126 2.25 -2.39 2.14
CA ILE A 126 3.64 -1.94 2.18
C ILE A 126 4.07 -2.23 3.62
N THR A 127 4.43 -3.48 3.86
CA THR A 127 5.02 -3.95 5.10
C THR A 127 6.44 -3.42 5.06
N PHE A 128 6.63 -2.19 5.52
CA PHE A 128 7.94 -1.81 6.04
C PHE A 128 8.19 -2.69 7.26
N SER A 129 8.80 -3.86 7.02
CA SER A 129 9.39 -4.67 8.07
C SER A 129 10.58 -3.90 8.60
N ALA A 130 10.38 -3.11 9.65
CA ALA A 130 11.45 -2.83 10.58
C ALA A 130 11.71 -4.14 11.34
N SER A 131 12.62 -4.96 10.81
CA SER A 131 13.24 -6.03 11.59
C SER A 131 14.22 -5.35 12.53
N LEU A 132 13.85 -5.26 13.81
CA LEU A 132 14.76 -4.99 14.92
C LEU A 132 14.25 -5.82 16.09
N CYS A 133 14.62 -7.10 16.07
CA CYS A 133 14.85 -7.83 17.29
C CYS A 133 16.36 -7.74 17.55
N SER A 134 16.72 -7.35 18.77
CA SER A 134 18.09 -7.34 19.29
C SER A 134 18.69 -8.74 19.36
#